data_AF-A0A7X7I8I3-F1
#
_entry.id   AF-A0A7X7I8I3-F1
#
_cell.length_a   1.000
_cell.length_b   1.000
_cell.length_c   1.000
_cell.angle_alpha   90.00
_cell.angle_beta   90.00
_cell.angle_gamma   90.00
#
_symmetry.space_group_name_H-M   'P 1'
#
loop_
_entity.id
_entity.type
_entity.pdbx_description
1 polymer ?
#
loop_
_entity_poly.entity_id
_entity_poly.type
_entity_poly.pdbx_seq_one_letter_code
_entity_poly.pdbx_strand_id
1 'polypeptide(L)'
;AGFLLQIPPLMYGMVAGFIILDERDDGVLQYLTVTPLSRTGYLVYRISMPAIAGTVASALFLLICDLVQYFTFRLLPLFFLAALGAPLVSLLLASFAHDKVEALTLAKAASFILIPGFVVFFTDSPLQFLCGITPSFWVIKATLAMYAHDPLYLVYVGTGVIVTVLYIWMLVRRFSSKVL
;
A
#
# COMPACT_ATOMS: atom_id res chain seq x y z
N ALA A 1 14.43 0.22 -8.98
CA ALA A 1 13.53 -0.91 -8.68
C ALA A 1 12.57 -0.63 -7.52
N GLY A 2 13.03 -0.19 -6.34
CA GLY A 2 12.16 -0.05 -5.15
C GLY A 2 10.94 0.89 -5.29
N PHE A 3 11.07 2.01 -6.02
CA PHE A 3 9.93 2.88 -6.33
C PHE A 3 8.96 2.25 -7.35
N LEU A 4 9.50 1.64 -8.41
CA LEU A 4 8.70 1.00 -9.47
C LEU A 4 7.86 -0.17 -8.94
N LEU A 5 8.33 -0.82 -7.88
CA LEU A 5 7.59 -1.89 -7.20
C LEU A 5 6.41 -1.35 -6.36
N GLN A 6 6.45 -0.08 -5.91
CA GLN A 6 5.41 0.52 -5.05
C GLN A 6 4.39 1.35 -5.79
N ILE A 7 4.77 1.99 -6.90
CA ILE A 7 3.88 2.89 -7.62
C ILE A 7 2.60 2.18 -8.11
N PRO A 8 2.67 0.98 -8.75
CA PRO A 8 1.47 0.33 -9.24
C PRO A 8 0.47 -0.02 -8.12
N PRO A 9 0.86 -0.67 -7.00
CA PRO A 9 -0.05 -0.95 -5.90
C PRO A 9 -0.67 0.32 -5.32
N LEU A 10 0.08 1.41 -5.17
CA LEU A 10 -0.47 2.68 -4.69
C LEU A 10 -1.53 3.25 -5.65
N MET A 11 -1.31 3.15 -6.96
CA MET A 11 -2.28 3.59 -7.98
C MET A 11 -3.55 2.74 -7.98
N TYR A 12 -3.43 1.41 -7.94
CA TYR A 12 -4.58 0.52 -7.82
C TYR A 12 -5.33 0.72 -6.49
N GLY A 13 -4.60 1.01 -5.41
CA GLY A 13 -5.16 1.41 -4.12
C GLY A 13 -5.97 2.71 -4.20
N MET A 14 -5.48 3.72 -4.92
CA MET A 14 -6.23 4.95 -5.15
C MET A 14 -7.53 4.70 -5.92
N VAL A 15 -7.46 3.95 -7.03
CA VAL A 15 -8.64 3.59 -7.83
C VAL A 15 -9.67 2.88 -6.94
N ALA A 16 -9.25 1.88 -6.17
CA ALA A 16 -10.13 1.20 -5.24
C ALA A 16 -10.72 2.13 -4.17
N GLY A 17 -9.93 3.06 -3.63
CA GLY A 17 -10.40 4.08 -2.69
C GLY A 17 -11.50 4.97 -3.28
N PHE A 18 -11.36 5.42 -4.53
CA PHE A 18 -12.40 6.19 -5.21
C PHE A 18 -13.66 5.36 -5.46
N ILE A 19 -13.54 4.10 -5.89
CA ILE A 19 -14.71 3.22 -6.06
C ILE A 19 -15.41 3.00 -4.70
N ILE A 20 -14.65 2.93 -3.60
CA ILE A 20 -15.24 2.83 -2.26
C ILE A 20 -16.05 4.07 -1.88
N LEU A 21 -15.53 5.25 -2.21
CA LEU A 21 -16.22 6.49 -1.96
C LEU A 21 -17.48 6.63 -2.82
N ASP A 22 -17.39 6.29 -4.11
CA ASP A 22 -18.54 6.30 -5.02
C ASP A 22 -19.70 5.43 -4.52
N GLU A 23 -19.41 4.20 -4.09
CA GLU A 23 -20.44 3.32 -3.53
C GLU A 23 -20.98 3.80 -2.17
N ARG A 24 -20.20 4.58 -1.42
CA ARG A 24 -20.66 5.22 -0.19
C ARG A 24 -21.60 6.38 -0.49
N ASP A 25 -21.26 7.21 -1.46
CA ASP A 25 -22.05 8.36 -1.90
C ASP A 25 -23.38 7.91 -2.53
N ASP A 26 -23.39 6.81 -3.28
CA ASP A 26 -24.58 6.21 -3.88
C ASP A 26 -25.47 5.46 -2.85
N GLY A 27 -25.09 5.43 -1.58
CA GLY A 27 -25.85 4.78 -0.50
C GLY A 27 -25.84 3.24 -0.55
N VAL A 28 -24.97 2.62 -1.36
CA VAL A 28 -24.89 1.16 -1.57
C VAL A 28 -24.59 0.42 -0.24
N LEU A 29 -23.88 1.08 0.68
CA LEU A 29 -23.63 0.54 2.03
C LEU A 29 -24.91 0.27 2.84
N GLN A 30 -25.99 1.03 2.60
CA GLN A 30 -27.29 0.77 3.23
C GLN A 30 -27.95 -0.48 2.64
N TYR A 31 -27.83 -0.69 1.32
CA TYR A 31 -28.35 -1.88 0.63
C TYR A 31 -27.57 -3.16 0.95
N LEU A 32 -26.29 -3.06 1.30
CA LEU A 32 -25.51 -4.23 1.73
C LEU A 32 -26.00 -4.85 3.04
N THR A 33 -26.74 -4.10 3.88
CA THR A 33 -27.31 -4.63 5.13
C THR A 33 -28.38 -5.70 4.92
N VAL A 34 -29.02 -5.73 3.75
CA VAL A 34 -30.05 -6.72 3.42
C VAL A 34 -29.50 -7.93 2.66
N THR A 35 -28.19 -7.96 2.35
CA THR A 35 -27.51 -9.10 1.73
C THR A 35 -26.75 -9.93 2.77
N PRO A 36 -26.61 -11.26 2.60
CA PRO A 36 -25.91 -12.13 3.55
C PRO A 36 -24.38 -11.92 3.60
N LEU A 37 -23.84 -10.98 2.81
CA LEU A 37 -22.44 -10.58 2.91
C LEU A 37 -22.24 -9.75 4.18
N SER A 38 -21.41 -10.23 5.10
CA SER A 38 -21.00 -9.41 6.23
C SER A 38 -20.24 -8.17 5.73
N ARG A 39 -20.46 -7.02 6.37
CA ARG A 39 -19.77 -5.75 6.05
C ARG A 39 -18.24 -5.92 6.01
N THR A 40 -17.70 -6.86 6.79
CA THR A 40 -16.30 -7.26 6.80
C THR A 40 -15.88 -8.01 5.54
N GLY A 41 -16.71 -8.93 5.03
CA GLY A 41 -16.43 -9.68 3.79
C GLY A 41 -16.35 -8.78 2.56
N TYR A 42 -17.19 -7.75 2.51
CA TYR A 42 -17.14 -6.73 1.47
C TYR A 42 -15.83 -5.92 1.48
N LEU A 43 -15.40 -5.45 2.66
CA LEU A 43 -14.10 -4.77 2.81
C LEU A 43 -12.94 -5.66 2.37
N VAL A 44 -12.93 -6.94 2.79
CA VAL A 44 -11.88 -7.89 2.40
C VAL A 44 -11.84 -8.10 0.89
N TYR A 45 -12.98 -8.27 0.23
CA TYR A 45 -13.04 -8.43 -1.22
C TYR A 45 -12.51 -7.19 -1.96
N ARG A 46 -12.95 -5.99 -1.55
CA ARG A 46 -12.56 -4.73 -2.19
C ARG A 46 -11.13 -4.31 -1.93
N ILE A 47 -10.53 -4.76 -0.84
CA ILE A 47 -9.12 -4.50 -0.52
C ILE A 47 -8.20 -5.54 -1.17
N SER A 48 -8.62 -6.80 -1.23
CA SER A 48 -7.81 -7.88 -1.82
C SER A 48 -7.69 -7.77 -3.34
N MET A 49 -8.77 -7.38 -4.04
CA MET A 49 -8.74 -7.20 -5.50
C MET A 49 -7.66 -6.21 -5.99
N PRO A 50 -7.59 -4.96 -5.51
CA PRO A 50 -6.56 -4.01 -5.94
C PRO A 50 -5.17 -4.38 -5.45
N ALA A 51 -5.04 -5.11 -4.33
CA ALA A 51 -3.75 -5.65 -3.90
C ALA A 51 -3.20 -6.68 -4.89
N ILE A 52 -4.05 -7.61 -5.34
CA ILE A 52 -3.69 -8.61 -6.36
C ILE A 52 -3.38 -7.91 -7.68
N ALA A 53 -4.25 -7.03 -8.14
CA ALA A 53 -4.05 -6.29 -9.39
C ALA A 53 -2.76 -5.45 -9.37
N GLY A 54 -2.49 -4.74 -8.27
CA GLY A 54 -1.27 -3.96 -8.09
C GLY A 54 0.00 -4.82 -8.05
N THR A 55 -0.06 -6.01 -7.46
CA THR A 55 1.06 -6.96 -7.45
C THR A 55 1.36 -7.47 -8.84
N VAL A 56 0.32 -7.88 -9.59
CA VAL A 56 0.45 -8.35 -10.97
C VAL A 56 1.01 -7.24 -11.86
N ALA A 57 0.49 -6.02 -11.74
CA ALA A 57 0.98 -4.86 -12.47
C ALA A 57 2.46 -4.59 -12.15
N SER A 58 2.86 -4.65 -10.88
CA SER A 58 4.27 -4.48 -10.48
C SER A 58 5.19 -5.54 -11.09
N ALA A 59 4.74 -6.80 -11.10
CA ALA A 59 5.49 -7.89 -11.70
C ALA A 59 5.66 -7.67 -13.22
N LEU A 60 4.59 -7.28 -13.93
CA LEU A 60 4.65 -6.94 -15.34
C LEU A 60 5.58 -5.76 -15.62
N PHE A 61 5.50 -4.69 -14.82
CA PHE A 61 6.39 -3.53 -14.95
C PHE A 61 7.87 -3.90 -14.80
N LEU A 62 8.21 -4.75 -13.82
CA LEU A 62 9.59 -5.18 -13.62
C LEU A 62 10.10 -6.09 -14.74
N LEU A 63 9.23 -6.93 -15.32
CA LEU A 63 9.55 -7.76 -16.48
C LEU A 63 9.79 -6.91 -17.74
N ILE A 64 8.94 -5.91 -17.99
CA ILE A 64 9.06 -5.04 -19.18
C ILE A 64 10.30 -4.15 -19.09
N CYS A 65 10.63 -3.65 -17.90
CA CYS A 65 11.77 -2.77 -17.71
C CYS A 65 13.14 -3.49 -17.66
N ASP A 66 13.18 -4.82 -17.79
CA ASP A 66 14.39 -5.67 -17.67
C ASP A 66 15.26 -5.34 -16.44
N LEU A 67 14.62 -4.84 -15.38
CA LEU A 67 15.32 -4.26 -14.22
C LEU A 67 15.74 -5.33 -13.21
N VAL A 68 15.37 -6.58 -13.47
CA VAL A 68 15.68 -7.75 -12.65
C VAL A 68 16.09 -8.87 -13.60
N GLN A 69 17.41 -9.01 -13.84
CA GLN A 69 17.97 -10.08 -14.67
C GLN A 69 17.63 -11.49 -14.16
N TYR A 70 17.26 -11.64 -12.88
CA TYR A 70 16.85 -12.91 -12.28
C TYR A 70 15.71 -12.71 -11.28
N PHE A 71 14.51 -13.21 -11.62
CA PHE A 71 13.38 -13.32 -10.69
C PHE A 71 13.77 -14.25 -9.53
N THR A 72 14.40 -13.67 -8.51
CA THR A 72 14.98 -14.41 -7.38
C THR A 72 13.91 -14.61 -6.32
N PHE A 73 14.00 -15.70 -5.54
CA PHE A 73 13.10 -15.94 -4.39
C PHE A 73 13.04 -14.77 -3.38
N ARG A 74 14.09 -13.93 -3.33
CA ARG A 74 14.15 -12.69 -2.53
C ARG A 74 13.25 -11.56 -3.05
N LEU A 75 12.67 -11.68 -4.24
CA LEU A 75 11.75 -10.68 -4.78
C LEU A 75 10.32 -10.88 -4.25
N LEU A 76 9.95 -12.12 -3.91
CA LEU A 76 8.60 -12.50 -3.48
C LEU A 76 8.14 -11.77 -2.20
N PRO A 77 8.97 -11.68 -1.12
CA PRO A 77 8.58 -10.92 0.07
C PRO A 77 8.45 -9.41 -0.19
N LEU A 78 9.21 -8.87 -1.15
CA LEU A 78 9.10 -7.46 -1.54
C LEU A 78 7.79 -7.17 -2.26
N PHE A 79 7.37 -8.04 -3.18
CA PHE A 79 6.07 -7.92 -3.83
C PHE A 79 4.94 -7.94 -2.80
N PHE A 80 5.01 -8.85 -1.83
CA PHE A 80 4.01 -8.91 -0.78
C PHE A 80 3.97 -7.62 0.04
N LEU A 81 5.14 -7.11 0.44
CA LEU A 81 5.22 -5.84 1.19
C LEU A 81 4.67 -4.66 0.38
N ALA A 82 4.97 -4.58 -0.92
CA ALA A 82 4.45 -3.52 -1.77
C ALA A 82 2.95 -3.66 -2.07
N ALA A 83 2.44 -4.90 -2.16
CA ALA A 83 1.02 -5.18 -2.33
C ALA A 83 0.18 -4.57 -1.20
N LEU A 84 0.70 -4.57 0.03
CA LEU A 84 0.08 -3.94 1.20
C LEU A 84 -0.08 -2.40 1.05
N GLY A 85 0.62 -1.78 0.11
CA GLY A 85 0.42 -0.38 -0.24
C GLY A 85 -0.96 -0.09 -0.85
N ALA A 86 -1.54 -1.04 -1.60
CA ALA A 86 -2.86 -0.88 -2.18
C ALA A 86 -3.99 -0.81 -1.12
N PRO A 87 -4.09 -1.75 -0.17
CA PRO A 87 -4.98 -1.64 1.00
C PRO A 87 -4.81 -0.34 1.75
N LEU A 88 -3.56 0.05 2.00
CA LEU A 88 -3.24 1.20 2.84
C LEU A 88 -3.79 2.49 2.24
N VAL A 89 -3.55 2.73 0.95
CA VAL A 89 -4.05 3.94 0.28
C VAL A 89 -5.56 3.90 0.07
N SER A 90 -6.10 2.74 -0.31
CA SER A 90 -7.54 2.56 -0.48
C SER A 90 -8.31 2.90 0.80
N LEU A 91 -7.86 2.35 1.94
CA LEU A 91 -8.44 2.62 3.25
C LEU A 91 -8.20 4.06 3.72
N LEU A 92 -7.04 4.65 3.42
CA LEU A 92 -6.75 6.05 3.74
C LEU A 92 -7.77 6.96 3.06
N LEU A 93 -8.01 6.78 1.76
CA LEU A 93 -9.02 7.54 1.03
C LEU A 93 -10.43 7.28 1.58
N ALA A 94 -10.81 6.01 1.72
CA ALA A 94 -12.15 5.63 2.17
C ALA A 94 -12.50 6.08 3.59
N SER A 95 -11.51 6.24 4.47
CA SER A 95 -11.73 6.60 5.88
C SER A 95 -11.64 8.10 6.17
N PHE A 96 -10.91 8.86 5.35
CA PHE A 96 -10.70 10.30 5.56
C PHE A 96 -11.48 11.17 4.58
N ALA A 97 -11.72 10.74 3.34
CA ALA A 97 -12.48 11.54 2.39
C ALA A 97 -13.98 11.54 2.71
N HIS A 98 -14.58 12.72 2.67
CA HIS A 98 -16.03 12.89 2.68
C HIS A 98 -16.61 12.87 1.26
N ASP A 99 -15.94 13.53 0.30
CA ASP A 99 -16.39 13.67 -1.09
C ASP A 99 -15.24 13.39 -2.08
N LYS A 100 -15.58 13.16 -3.35
CA LYS A 100 -14.59 12.87 -4.42
C LYS A 100 -13.50 13.93 -4.56
N VAL A 101 -13.84 15.19 -4.32
CA VAL A 101 -12.88 16.31 -4.36
C VAL A 101 -11.86 16.19 -3.22
N GLU A 102 -12.31 15.83 -2.01
CA GLU A 102 -11.42 15.61 -0.86
C GLU A 102 -10.59 14.33 -1.03
N ALA A 103 -11.14 13.28 -1.64
CA ALA A 103 -10.34 12.11 -1.98
C ALA A 103 -9.22 12.45 -2.97
N LEU A 104 -9.44 13.35 -3.93
CA LEU A 104 -8.39 13.78 -4.86
C LEU A 104 -7.29 14.59 -4.16
N THR A 105 -7.64 15.45 -3.20
CA THR A 105 -6.64 16.18 -2.41
C THR A 105 -5.85 15.24 -1.50
N LEU A 106 -6.52 14.28 -0.86
CA LEU A 106 -5.88 13.25 -0.05
C LEU A 106 -5.01 12.31 -0.87
N ALA A 107 -5.41 11.92 -2.09
CA ALA A 107 -4.60 11.11 -3.00
C ALA A 107 -3.30 11.82 -3.39
N LYS A 108 -3.38 13.12 -3.67
CA LYS A 108 -2.19 13.95 -3.91
C LYS A 108 -1.32 14.04 -2.66
N ALA A 109 -1.89 14.29 -1.49
CA ALA A 109 -1.15 14.32 -0.24
C ALA A 109 -0.52 12.95 0.11
N ALA A 110 -1.20 11.84 -0.20
CA ALA A 110 -0.70 10.49 0.00
C ALA A 110 0.55 10.21 -0.85
N SER A 111 0.75 10.94 -1.95
CA SER A 111 2.01 10.84 -2.72
C SER A 111 3.23 11.27 -1.89
N PHE A 112 3.05 12.11 -0.86
CA PHE A 112 4.13 12.46 0.07
C PHE A 112 4.62 11.28 0.91
N ILE A 113 3.85 10.18 1.00
CA ILE A 113 4.28 8.91 1.61
C ILE A 113 5.54 8.35 0.91
N LEU A 114 5.80 8.74 -0.35
CA LEU A 114 6.98 8.30 -1.09
C LEU A 114 8.25 9.11 -0.75
N ILE A 115 8.13 10.34 -0.20
CA ILE A 115 9.29 11.21 0.10
C ILE A 115 10.31 10.53 1.04
N PRO A 116 9.90 9.90 2.15
CA PRO A 116 10.82 9.21 3.06
C PRO A 116 11.67 8.15 2.37
N GLY A 117 11.16 7.57 1.28
CA GLY A 117 11.88 6.65 0.42
C GLY A 117 13.08 7.28 -0.30
N PHE A 118 13.00 8.54 -0.69
CA PHE A 118 14.12 9.26 -1.32
C PHE A 118 15.25 9.50 -0.33
N VAL A 119 14.94 9.78 0.93
CA VAL A 119 15.96 10.02 1.98
C VAL A 119 16.91 8.84 2.12
N VAL A 120 16.41 7.61 1.95
CA VAL A 120 17.21 6.37 1.99
C VAL A 120 18.32 6.35 0.93
N PHE A 121 18.11 6.98 -0.22
CA PHE A 121 19.10 7.03 -1.29
C PHE A 121 20.22 8.05 -1.05
N PHE A 122 19.94 9.11 -0.29
CA PHE A 122 20.88 10.21 -0.10
C PHE A 122 21.74 10.07 1.16
N THR A 123 21.40 9.20 2.11
CA THR A 123 22.09 9.18 3.41
C THR A 123 22.10 7.80 4.07
N ASP A 124 23.28 7.30 4.38
CA ASP A 124 23.49 6.04 5.13
C ASP A 124 23.47 6.22 6.66
N SER A 125 23.34 7.46 7.14
CA SER A 125 23.26 7.81 8.56
C SER A 125 22.15 7.05 9.28
N PRO A 126 22.33 6.66 10.56
CA PRO A 126 21.28 6.07 11.39
C PRO A 126 20.05 6.97 11.54
N LEU A 127 20.18 8.29 11.27
CA LEU A 127 19.05 9.21 11.24
C LEU A 127 17.99 8.85 10.19
N GLN A 128 18.35 8.07 9.16
CA GLN A 128 17.40 7.57 8.17
C GLN A 128 16.27 6.74 8.80
N PHE A 129 16.50 6.08 9.94
CA PHE A 129 15.48 5.25 10.59
C PHE A 129 14.33 6.06 11.19
N LEU A 130 14.49 7.37 11.39
CA LEU A 130 13.37 8.26 11.74
C LEU A 130 12.31 8.29 10.64
N CYS A 131 12.71 8.11 9.38
CA CYS A 131 11.82 7.96 8.24
C CYS A 131 11.10 6.58 8.20
N GLY A 132 11.48 5.65 9.08
CA GLY A 132 10.86 4.33 9.23
C GLY A 132 9.43 4.36 9.76
N ILE A 133 8.93 5.53 10.17
CA ILE A 133 7.50 5.75 10.44
C ILE A 133 6.69 5.49 9.17
N THR A 134 7.25 5.78 7.99
CA THR A 134 6.50 5.67 6.75
C THR A 134 6.66 4.28 6.12
N PRO A 135 5.55 3.61 5.73
CA PRO A 135 5.61 2.28 5.15
C PRO A 135 6.48 2.18 3.88
N SER A 136 6.51 3.24 3.08
CA SER A 136 7.30 3.30 1.84
C SER A 136 8.81 3.21 2.07
N PHE A 137 9.29 3.72 3.22
CA PHE A 137 10.71 3.65 3.60
C PHE A 137 11.20 2.20 3.62
N TRP A 138 10.43 1.30 4.23
CA TRP A 138 10.80 -0.10 4.40
C TRP A 138 10.90 -0.84 3.08
N VAL A 139 9.99 -0.57 2.15
CA VAL A 139 10.04 -1.19 0.81
C VAL A 139 11.33 -0.80 0.10
N ILE A 140 11.71 0.48 0.11
CA ILE A 140 12.95 0.95 -0.53
C ILE A 140 14.17 0.41 0.19
N LYS A 141 14.23 0.48 1.52
CA LYS A 141 15.35 -0.06 2.30
C LYS A 141 15.54 -1.56 2.06
N ALA A 142 14.45 -2.33 2.05
CA ALA A 142 14.48 -3.76 1.76
C ALA A 142 14.91 -4.05 0.32
N THR A 143 14.50 -3.22 -0.66
CA THR A 143 15.00 -3.39 -2.05
C THR A 143 16.49 -3.13 -2.16
N LEU A 144 17.02 -2.11 -1.48
CA LEU A 144 18.46 -1.81 -1.47
C LEU A 144 19.24 -2.92 -0.76
N ALA A 145 18.76 -3.39 0.40
CA ALA A 145 19.35 -4.52 1.13
C ALA A 145 19.38 -5.81 0.29
N MET A 146 18.36 -6.03 -0.55
CA MET A 146 18.33 -7.17 -1.47
C MET A 146 19.47 -7.10 -2.49
N TYR A 147 19.70 -5.94 -3.13
CA TYR A 147 20.79 -5.76 -4.10
C TYR A 147 22.17 -5.78 -3.44
N ALA A 148 22.29 -5.27 -2.21
CA ALA A 148 23.53 -5.32 -1.44
C ALA A 148 23.83 -6.69 -0.83
N HIS A 149 22.95 -7.68 -1.01
CA HIS A 149 23.03 -9.01 -0.38
C HIS A 149 23.15 -8.97 1.16
N ASP A 150 22.60 -7.94 1.80
CA ASP A 150 22.65 -7.76 3.25
C ASP A 150 21.88 -8.87 3.98
N PRO A 151 22.47 -9.55 4.99
CA PRO A 151 21.79 -10.56 5.79
C PRO A 151 20.56 -10.02 6.54
N LEU A 152 20.50 -8.72 6.81
CA LEU A 152 19.38 -8.07 7.51
C LEU A 152 18.16 -7.81 6.61
N TYR A 153 18.22 -8.18 5.32
CA TYR A 153 17.12 -8.04 4.36
C TYR A 153 15.76 -8.51 4.91
N LEU A 154 15.71 -9.70 5.53
CA LEU A 154 14.45 -10.26 6.06
C LEU A 154 13.92 -9.45 7.24
N VAL A 155 14.80 -8.85 8.05
CA VAL A 155 14.40 -7.99 9.17
C VAL A 155 13.73 -6.73 8.61
N TYR A 156 14.30 -6.09 7.59
CA TYR A 156 13.71 -4.90 6.97
C TYR A 156 12.35 -5.18 6.30
N VAL A 157 12.19 -6.35 5.67
CA VAL A 157 10.89 -6.78 5.15
C VAL A 157 9.90 -7.01 6.29
N GLY A 158 10.31 -7.73 7.33
CA GLY A 158 9.47 -8.04 8.49
C GLY A 158 8.98 -6.78 9.20
N THR A 159 9.87 -5.83 9.48
CA THR A 159 9.49 -4.53 10.07
C THR A 159 8.56 -3.75 9.16
N GLY A 160 8.81 -3.73 7.86
CA GLY A 160 7.91 -3.12 6.88
C GLY A 160 6.51 -3.72 6.90
N VAL A 161 6.40 -5.05 6.98
CA VAL A 161 5.10 -5.75 7.05
C VAL A 161 4.39 -5.38 8.35
N ILE A 162 5.09 -5.38 9.47
CA ILE A 162 4.51 -5.02 10.77
C ILE A 162 3.98 -3.58 10.74
N VAL A 163 4.78 -2.63 10.23
CA VAL A 163 4.39 -1.22 10.15
C VAL A 163 3.20 -1.03 9.21
N THR A 164 3.23 -1.59 7.99
CA THR A 164 2.11 -1.51 7.03
C THR A 164 0.82 -2.12 7.60
N VAL A 165 0.89 -3.31 8.20
CA VAL A 165 -0.27 -3.99 8.79
C VAL A 165 -0.82 -3.21 9.98
N LEU A 166 0.03 -2.61 10.81
CA LEU A 166 -0.40 -1.75 11.91
C LEU A 166 -1.21 -0.55 11.39
N TYR A 167 -0.72 0.13 10.35
CA TYR A 167 -1.46 1.23 9.71
C TYR A 167 -2.78 0.78 9.11
N ILE A 168 -2.79 -0.34 8.37
CA ILE A 168 -4.01 -0.92 7.81
C ILE A 168 -5.01 -1.21 8.93
N TRP A 169 -4.57 -1.84 10.01
CA TRP A 169 -5.43 -2.16 11.15
C TRP A 169 -6.01 -0.92 11.83
N MET A 170 -5.19 0.13 12.02
CA MET A 170 -5.67 1.42 12.55
C MET A 170 -6.71 2.07 11.63
N LEU A 171 -6.49 2.01 10.31
CA LEU A 171 -7.41 2.55 9.31
C LEU A 171 -8.72 1.75 9.23
N VAL A 172 -8.66 0.42 9.31
CA VAL A 172 -9.85 -0.45 9.36
C VAL A 172 -10.69 -0.12 10.59
N ARG A 173 -10.08 0.00 11.77
CA ARG A 173 -10.80 0.37 13.00
C ARG A 173 -11.48 1.73 12.88
N ARG A 174 -10.80 2.70 12.28
CA ARG A 174 -11.36 4.04 12.04
C ARG A 174 -12.53 4.00 11.04
N PHE A 175 -12.37 3.27 9.94
CA PHE A 175 -13.42 3.09 8.94
C PHE A 175 -14.65 2.44 9.57
N SER A 176 -14.47 1.39 10.39
CA SER A 176 -15.58 0.77 11.11
C SER A 176 -16.28 1.73 12.06
N SER A 177 -15.55 2.59 12.78
CA SER A 177 -16.20 3.53 13.72
C SER A 177 -16.97 4.66 13.04
N LYS A 178 -16.65 5.01 11.79
CA LYS A 178 -17.31 6.10 11.05
C LYS A 178 -18.45 5.62 10.15
N VAL A 179 -18.35 4.40 9.64
CA VAL A 179 -19.19 3.90 8.54
C VAL A 179 -20.10 2.74 8.97
N LEU A 180 -19.76 1.96 10.02
CA LEU A 180 -20.64 0.93 10.56
C LEU A 180 -21.60 1.49 11.63
#